data_AF-A0A537Q191-F1
#
_entry.id   AF-A0A537Q191-F1
#
_cell.length_a   1.000
_cell.length_b   1.000
_cell.length_c   1.000
_cell.angle_alpha   90.00
_cell.angle_beta   90.00
_cell.angle_gamma   90.00
#
_symmetry.space_group_name_H-M   'P 1'
#
loop_
_entity.id
_entity.type
_entity.pdbx_description
1 polymer ?
#
loop_
_entity_poly.entity_id
_entity_poly.type
_entity_poly.pdbx_seq_one_letter_code
_entity_poly.pdbx_strand_id
1 'polypeptide(L)'
;MLRKLAIAIAILAGIFAGIFWILTIPKIVSRSELGPHTADLENGRILFHAGGCASCHAIPKQEDKSRLGGGLALPSAFGTFYAPNISPDPTDGIGAWTEAQFVTALKEGTSPSGEHLYPAFPYTSYRQVAVDDLRDLFAYLKTLPAVAGRTPDHQLPFPLGFRRGLGIWKLLFLDGGKFRPDPQKSPAFERGAYLVNGAGHCAECHSPRNVLGAVIAGLRFTGGPNPAGRGWVPNITQQELKDWSEPDIANLLETGETPEGDRVGSSMAEVVRSTTQLPAQDRAAIAAYVKSLPPVEGLKPPRKHEHHEH
;
A
#
# COMPACT_ATOMS: atom_id res chain seq x y z
N MET A 1 20.15 -48.10 -15.36
CA MET A 1 19.96 -46.71 -15.87
C MET A 1 19.01 -45.91 -14.97
N LEU A 2 17.86 -46.47 -14.56
CA LEU A 2 16.89 -45.82 -13.65
C LEU A 2 17.50 -45.23 -12.35
N ARG A 3 18.38 -45.97 -11.66
CA ARG A 3 19.01 -45.49 -10.40
C ARG A 3 19.87 -44.24 -10.59
N LYS A 4 20.63 -44.16 -11.69
CA LYS A 4 21.47 -42.99 -12.01
C LYS A 4 20.61 -41.78 -12.35
N LEU A 5 19.51 -41.99 -13.09
CA LEU A 5 18.53 -40.94 -13.41
C LEU A 5 17.81 -40.42 -12.16
N ALA A 6 17.36 -41.30 -11.26
CA ALA A 6 16.72 -40.91 -10.01
C ALA A 6 17.66 -40.08 -9.11
N ILE A 7 18.93 -40.48 -9.01
CA ILE A 7 19.95 -39.71 -8.28
C ILE A 7 20.16 -38.33 -8.91
N ALA A 8 20.26 -38.25 -10.24
CA ALA A 8 20.41 -36.97 -10.94
C ALA A 8 19.22 -36.03 -10.71
N ILE A 9 17.98 -36.56 -10.79
CA ILE A 9 16.76 -35.78 -10.51
C ILE A 9 16.76 -35.27 -9.06
N ALA A 10 17.11 -36.11 -8.09
CA ALA A 10 17.16 -35.72 -6.69
C ALA A 10 18.21 -34.61 -6.44
N ILE A 11 19.39 -34.71 -7.08
CA ILE A 11 20.43 -33.68 -7.00
C ILE A 11 19.93 -32.36 -7.60
N LEU A 12 19.32 -32.39 -8.79
CA LEU A 12 18.78 -31.19 -9.43
C LEU A 12 17.64 -30.56 -8.61
N ALA A 13 16.76 -31.37 -8.03
CA ALA A 13 15.72 -30.89 -7.13
C ALA A 13 16.31 -30.23 -5.87
N GLY A 14 17.37 -30.81 -5.29
CA GLY A 14 18.08 -30.23 -4.16
C GLY A 14 18.75 -28.90 -4.51
N ILE A 15 19.42 -28.81 -5.66
CA ILE A 15 20.03 -27.56 -6.15
C ILE A 15 18.95 -26.50 -6.39
N PHE A 16 17.86 -26.85 -7.06
CA PHE A 16 16.75 -25.95 -7.30
C PHE A 16 16.14 -25.44 -5.98
N ALA A 17 15.91 -26.33 -5.02
CA ALA A 17 15.39 -25.95 -3.70
C ALA A 17 16.36 -25.01 -2.96
N GLY A 18 17.67 -25.26 -3.03
CA GLY A 18 18.70 -24.39 -2.46
C GLY A 18 18.72 -23.01 -3.11
N ILE A 19 18.69 -22.94 -4.45
CA ILE A 19 18.65 -21.69 -5.21
C ILE A 19 17.36 -20.92 -4.90
N PHE A 20 16.21 -21.58 -4.96
CA PHE A 20 14.92 -21.00 -4.57
C PHE A 20 15.01 -20.41 -3.17
N TRP A 21 15.51 -21.19 -2.20
CA TRP A 21 15.64 -20.74 -0.83
C TRP A 21 16.48 -19.48 -0.73
N ILE A 22 17.67 -19.44 -1.35
CA ILE A 22 18.58 -18.31 -1.30
C ILE A 22 17.98 -17.06 -1.98
N LEU A 23 17.41 -17.22 -3.17
CA LEU A 23 16.84 -16.11 -3.94
C LEU A 23 15.62 -15.47 -3.28
N THR A 24 14.86 -16.25 -2.50
CA THR A 24 13.67 -15.79 -1.80
C THR A 24 13.93 -15.50 -0.32
N ILE A 25 15.18 -15.26 0.10
CA ILE A 25 15.44 -14.80 1.48
C ILE A 25 14.83 -13.41 1.65
N PRO A 26 13.99 -13.19 2.69
CA PRO A 26 13.47 -11.88 3.01
C PRO A 26 14.59 -10.89 3.31
N LYS A 27 14.60 -9.77 2.60
CA LYS A 27 15.51 -8.66 2.85
C LYS A 27 15.12 -7.94 4.13
N ILE A 28 16.12 -7.43 4.84
CA ILE A 28 15.97 -6.64 6.06
C ILE A 28 16.84 -5.39 5.96
N VAL A 29 16.40 -4.32 6.59
CA VAL A 29 17.21 -3.13 6.87
C VAL A 29 17.84 -3.32 8.25
N SER A 30 19.16 -3.33 8.30
CA SER A 30 19.91 -3.48 9.53
C SER A 30 19.86 -2.20 10.37
N ARG A 31 19.94 -2.35 11.69
CA ARG A 31 20.01 -1.18 12.60
C ARG A 31 21.23 -0.32 12.31
N SER A 32 22.36 -0.91 11.91
CA SER A 32 23.59 -0.19 11.57
C SER A 32 23.46 0.69 10.33
N GLU A 33 22.53 0.39 9.42
CA GLU A 33 22.23 1.25 8.26
C GLU A 33 21.40 2.48 8.65
N LEU A 34 20.72 2.44 9.80
CA LEU A 34 19.99 3.58 10.34
C LEU A 34 20.95 4.46 11.14
N GLY A 35 21.33 5.58 10.56
CA GLY A 35 22.09 6.62 11.26
C GLY A 35 21.28 7.32 12.37
N PRO A 36 21.90 8.23 13.12
CA PRO A 36 21.20 9.05 14.11
C PRO A 36 20.07 9.86 13.45
N HIS A 37 18.95 10.00 14.15
CA HIS A 37 17.79 10.77 13.71
C HIS A 37 16.99 11.25 14.90
N THR A 38 16.42 12.44 14.77
CA THR A 38 15.48 12.99 15.72
C THR A 38 14.14 13.05 15.02
N ALA A 39 13.17 12.29 15.50
CA ALA A 39 11.90 12.15 14.83
C ALA A 39 11.08 13.45 14.84
N ASP A 40 10.52 13.81 13.69
CA ASP A 40 9.51 14.86 13.53
C ASP A 40 8.11 14.25 13.62
N LEU A 41 7.44 14.46 14.77
CA LEU A 41 6.12 13.90 15.00
C LEU A 41 5.03 14.50 14.10
N GLU A 42 5.20 15.75 13.64
CA GLU A 42 4.23 16.36 12.73
C GLU A 42 4.36 15.78 11.33
N ASN A 43 5.58 15.55 10.84
CA ASN A 43 5.80 14.81 9.60
C ASN A 43 5.24 13.37 9.71
N GLY A 44 5.47 12.72 10.85
CA GLY A 44 4.89 11.40 11.13
C GLY A 44 3.36 11.39 11.11
N ARG A 45 2.72 12.41 11.67
CA ARG A 45 1.26 12.62 11.62
C ARG A 45 0.78 12.83 10.18
N ILE A 46 1.48 13.65 9.40
CA ILE A 46 1.15 13.89 7.99
C ILE A 46 1.21 12.57 7.20
N LEU A 47 2.26 11.76 7.37
CA LEU A 47 2.40 10.48 6.67
C LEU A 47 1.36 9.44 7.13
N PHE A 48 0.97 9.46 8.40
CA PHE A 48 -0.11 8.62 8.92
C PHE A 48 -1.43 8.89 8.19
N HIS A 49 -1.75 10.17 7.98
CA HIS A 49 -2.95 10.57 7.23
C HIS A 49 -2.78 10.38 5.73
N ALA A 50 -1.62 10.69 5.15
CA ALA A 50 -1.37 10.51 3.72
C ALA A 50 -1.50 9.03 3.34
N GLY A 51 -0.95 8.12 4.15
CA GLY A 51 -1.09 6.68 3.94
C GLY A 51 -2.44 6.09 4.34
N GLY A 52 -3.32 6.89 4.94
CA GLY A 52 -4.64 6.45 5.39
C GLY A 52 -4.56 5.28 6.36
N CYS A 53 -3.57 5.24 7.26
CA CYS A 53 -3.31 4.05 8.10
C CYS A 53 -4.55 3.62 8.89
N ALA A 54 -5.32 4.58 9.41
CA ALA A 54 -6.57 4.32 10.13
C ALA A 54 -7.68 3.70 9.27
N SER A 55 -7.67 3.88 7.95
CA SER A 55 -8.71 3.33 7.05
C SER A 55 -8.76 1.80 7.11
N CYS A 56 -7.62 1.16 7.37
CA CYS A 56 -7.51 -0.29 7.49
C CYS A 56 -7.28 -0.74 8.94
N HIS A 57 -6.48 0.00 9.70
CA HIS A 57 -6.00 -0.46 11.00
C HIS A 57 -6.82 0.03 12.19
N ALA A 58 -7.71 1.03 12.03
CA ALA A 58 -8.61 1.38 13.12
C ALA A 58 -9.57 0.22 13.41
N ILE A 59 -9.99 0.06 14.67
CA ILE A 59 -10.99 -0.94 15.04
C ILE A 59 -12.26 -0.69 14.19
N PRO A 60 -12.76 -1.68 13.44
CA PRO A 60 -13.94 -1.52 12.62
C PRO A 60 -15.15 -1.03 13.44
N LYS A 61 -15.95 -0.15 12.82
CA LYS A 61 -17.18 0.42 13.42
C LYS A 61 -16.96 1.24 14.71
N GLN A 62 -15.73 1.64 15.03
CA GLN A 62 -15.48 2.65 16.05
C GLN A 62 -15.34 4.04 15.44
N GLU A 63 -15.79 5.05 16.20
CA GLU A 63 -15.67 6.46 15.84
C GLU A 63 -14.22 6.94 15.98
N ASP A 64 -13.56 6.56 17.09
CA ASP A 64 -12.16 6.89 17.34
C ASP A 64 -11.22 6.12 16.40
N LYS A 65 -10.76 6.83 15.36
CA LYS A 65 -9.84 6.29 14.35
C LYS A 65 -8.38 6.23 14.81
N SER A 66 -8.05 6.71 16.00
CA SER A 66 -6.70 6.60 16.57
C SER A 66 -6.42 5.25 17.22
N ARG A 67 -7.46 4.45 17.51
CA ARG A 67 -7.35 3.10 18.09
C ARG A 67 -7.03 2.07 17.01
N LEU A 68 -5.75 1.84 16.75
CA LEU A 68 -5.27 1.00 15.64
C LEU A 68 -5.24 -0.51 15.93
N GLY A 69 -6.33 -1.05 16.47
CA GLY A 69 -6.45 -2.47 16.85
C GLY A 69 -6.60 -3.46 15.70
N GLY A 70 -6.78 -2.99 14.46
CA GLY A 70 -6.94 -3.82 13.27
C GLY A 70 -8.24 -4.62 13.23
N GLY A 71 -8.24 -5.68 12.42
CA GLY A 71 -9.34 -6.63 12.28
C GLY A 71 -10.27 -6.35 11.10
N LEU A 72 -10.03 -5.30 10.31
CA LEU A 72 -10.76 -5.08 9.06
C LEU A 72 -10.51 -6.24 8.09
N ALA A 73 -11.58 -6.88 7.63
CA ALA A 73 -11.53 -7.91 6.60
C ALA A 73 -11.45 -7.27 5.20
N LEU A 74 -10.49 -7.71 4.42
CA LEU A 74 -10.19 -7.25 3.06
C LEU A 74 -10.32 -8.44 2.10
N PRO A 75 -11.52 -8.71 1.57
CA PRO A 75 -11.72 -9.80 0.62
C PRO A 75 -11.03 -9.49 -0.71
N SER A 76 -10.51 -10.51 -1.37
CA SER A 76 -9.83 -10.39 -2.66
C SER A 76 -9.97 -11.66 -3.49
N ALA A 77 -9.49 -11.65 -4.73
CA ALA A 77 -9.38 -12.85 -5.56
C ALA A 77 -8.44 -13.93 -4.97
N PHE A 78 -7.62 -13.58 -3.98
CA PHE A 78 -6.64 -14.46 -3.35
C PHE A 78 -7.10 -15.01 -1.99
N GLY A 79 -8.32 -14.68 -1.55
CA GLY A 79 -8.83 -14.95 -0.21
C GLY A 79 -9.00 -13.67 0.60
N THR A 80 -9.17 -13.81 1.91
CA THR A 80 -9.45 -12.68 2.82
C THR A 80 -8.21 -12.33 3.63
N PHE A 81 -7.74 -11.10 3.48
CA PHE A 81 -6.72 -10.52 4.34
C PHE A 81 -7.38 -9.84 5.54
N TYR A 82 -6.66 -9.76 6.65
CA TYR A 82 -7.09 -9.02 7.84
C TYR A 82 -6.04 -7.99 8.19
N ALA A 83 -6.43 -6.73 8.35
CA ALA A 83 -5.50 -5.69 8.76
C ALA A 83 -5.00 -5.99 10.18
N PRO A 84 -3.67 -6.05 10.43
CA PRO A 84 -3.15 -6.35 11.76
C PRO A 84 -3.33 -5.17 12.72
N ASN A 85 -3.18 -5.43 14.02
CA ASN A 85 -3.05 -4.40 15.03
C ASN A 85 -1.68 -3.69 14.87
N ILE A 86 -1.69 -2.37 14.69
CA ILE A 86 -0.48 -1.54 14.59
C ILE A 86 -0.41 -0.47 15.67
N SER A 87 -1.20 -0.62 16.74
CA SER A 87 -1.11 0.24 17.92
C SER A 87 0.24 0.03 18.63
N PRO A 88 0.65 0.94 19.54
CA PRO A 88 1.88 0.75 20.32
C PRO A 88 1.77 -0.28 21.45
N ASP A 89 0.74 -1.14 21.45
CA ASP A 89 0.67 -2.26 22.37
C ASP A 89 1.91 -3.16 22.23
N PRO A 90 2.61 -3.50 23.33
CA PRO A 90 3.88 -4.23 23.27
C PRO A 90 3.73 -5.72 22.91
N THR A 91 2.52 -6.29 23.04
CA THR A 91 2.28 -7.73 22.85
C THR A 91 1.57 -8.00 21.53
N ASP A 92 0.50 -7.26 21.27
CA ASP A 92 -0.43 -7.51 20.17
C ASP A 92 -0.26 -6.52 19.01
N GLY A 93 0.40 -5.38 19.26
CA GLY A 93 0.68 -4.34 18.26
C GLY A 93 2.17 -4.27 17.86
N ILE A 94 2.60 -3.06 17.47
CA ILE A 94 3.98 -2.78 17.08
C ILE A 94 4.82 -2.23 18.24
N GLY A 95 4.32 -2.25 19.48
CA GLY A 95 4.96 -1.65 20.66
C GLY A 95 6.38 -2.16 20.92
N ALA A 96 6.63 -3.46 20.74
CA ALA A 96 7.94 -4.08 20.90
C ALA A 96 8.83 -4.01 19.65
N TRP A 97 8.32 -3.51 18.52
CA TRP A 97 9.11 -3.41 17.30
C TRP A 97 10.20 -2.35 17.47
N THR A 98 11.35 -2.64 16.88
CA THR A 98 12.41 -1.65 16.66
C THR A 98 12.12 -0.82 15.42
N GLU A 99 12.71 0.37 15.35
CA GLU A 99 12.62 1.23 14.17
C GLU A 99 13.09 0.52 12.89
N ALA A 100 14.20 -0.23 12.95
CA ALA A 100 14.71 -1.02 11.82
C ALA A 100 13.71 -2.08 11.34
N GLN A 101 12.98 -2.73 12.25
CA GLN A 101 11.94 -3.69 11.88
C GLN A 101 10.73 -3.00 11.23
N PHE A 102 10.33 -1.82 11.73
CA PHE A 102 9.27 -1.04 11.11
C PHE A 102 9.65 -0.59 9.70
N VAL A 103 10.83 0.02 9.53
CA VAL A 103 11.35 0.43 8.21
C VAL A 103 11.46 -0.78 7.28
N THR A 104 11.95 -1.93 7.78
CA THR A 104 12.01 -3.19 7.01
C THR A 104 10.63 -3.65 6.53
N ALA A 105 9.60 -3.55 7.37
CA ALA A 105 8.25 -3.93 6.99
C ALA A 105 7.72 -3.05 5.84
N LEU A 106 7.88 -1.72 5.93
CA LEU A 106 7.36 -0.79 4.92
C LEU A 106 8.20 -0.75 3.63
N LYS A 107 9.53 -0.92 3.72
CA LYS A 107 10.43 -0.90 2.55
C LYS A 107 10.50 -2.25 1.85
N GLU A 108 10.69 -3.32 2.61
CA GLU A 108 11.02 -4.64 2.07
C GLU A 108 9.84 -5.61 2.14
N GLY A 109 8.76 -5.27 2.85
CA GLY A 109 7.63 -6.17 3.07
C GLY A 109 8.06 -7.40 3.87
N THR A 110 8.92 -7.24 4.87
CA THR A 110 9.43 -8.33 5.71
C THR A 110 9.03 -8.09 7.17
N SER A 111 8.46 -9.11 7.81
CA SER A 111 8.05 -9.05 9.21
C SER A 111 9.26 -9.04 10.16
N PRO A 112 9.09 -8.65 11.44
CA PRO A 112 10.12 -8.82 12.46
C PRO A 112 10.60 -10.27 12.64
N SER A 113 9.73 -11.25 12.35
CA SER A 113 10.04 -12.69 12.36
C SER A 113 10.83 -13.16 11.12
N GLY A 114 11.11 -12.27 10.17
CA GLY A 114 11.83 -12.62 8.94
C GLY A 114 10.97 -13.35 7.92
N GLU A 115 9.66 -13.11 7.88
CA GLU A 115 8.74 -13.66 6.89
C GLU A 115 8.34 -12.60 5.86
N HIS A 116 7.97 -13.02 4.65
CA HIS A 116 7.39 -12.10 3.69
C HIS A 116 5.96 -11.70 4.08
N LEU A 117 5.70 -10.39 4.11
CA LEU A 117 4.38 -9.80 4.18
C LEU A 117 3.71 -9.85 2.79
N TYR A 118 2.39 -10.04 2.79
CA TYR A 118 1.60 -10.04 1.55
C TYR A 118 1.49 -8.64 0.96
N PRO A 119 1.52 -8.48 -0.38
CA PRO A 119 1.47 -7.18 -1.06
C PRO A 119 0.12 -6.44 -0.91
N ALA A 120 -0.87 -7.04 -0.23
CA ALA A 120 -2.02 -6.31 0.29
C ALA A 120 -1.60 -5.20 1.28
N PHE A 121 -0.45 -5.36 1.95
CA PHE A 121 0.26 -4.28 2.59
C PHE A 121 1.07 -3.52 1.53
N PRO A 122 0.83 -2.21 1.28
CA PRO A 122 1.36 -1.51 0.10
C PRO A 122 2.84 -1.12 0.21
N TYR A 123 3.70 -2.04 0.66
CA TYR A 123 5.15 -1.85 0.75
C TYR A 123 5.79 -1.63 -0.64
N THR A 124 5.11 -1.97 -1.73
CA THR A 124 5.47 -1.59 -3.10
C THR A 124 5.55 -0.07 -3.26
N SER A 125 4.57 0.65 -2.70
CA SER A 125 4.49 2.11 -2.73
C SER A 125 5.36 2.75 -1.63
N TYR A 126 5.29 2.23 -0.39
CA TYR A 126 6.09 2.77 0.73
C TYR A 126 7.62 2.70 0.53
N ARG A 127 8.13 1.86 -0.38
CA ARG A 127 9.57 1.85 -0.71
C ARG A 127 10.06 3.17 -1.31
N GLN A 128 9.15 3.96 -1.89
CA GLN A 128 9.45 5.28 -2.42
C GLN A 128 9.60 6.34 -1.33
N VAL A 129 8.98 6.14 -0.16
CA VAL A 129 9.04 7.05 1.00
C VAL A 129 10.45 7.06 1.59
N ALA A 130 11.00 8.22 1.92
CA ALA A 130 12.30 8.36 2.56
C ALA A 130 12.37 7.56 3.87
N VAL A 131 13.55 7.06 4.23
CA VAL A 131 13.70 6.25 5.45
C VAL A 131 13.39 7.09 6.68
N ASP A 132 13.85 8.34 6.74
CA ASP A 132 13.61 9.22 7.89
C ASP A 132 12.13 9.58 8.07
N ASP A 133 11.40 9.78 6.97
CA ASP A 133 9.94 9.91 6.96
C ASP A 133 9.23 8.69 7.56
N LEU A 134 9.70 7.47 7.29
CA LEU A 134 9.15 6.26 7.90
C LEU A 134 9.46 6.18 9.40
N ARG A 135 10.58 6.77 9.84
CA ARG A 135 10.98 6.82 11.25
C ARG A 135 10.13 7.82 12.01
N ASP A 136 9.82 8.95 11.39
CA ASP A 136 8.86 9.95 11.88
C ASP A 136 7.46 9.34 12.04
N LEU A 137 6.99 8.62 11.01
CA LEU A 137 5.74 7.86 11.08
C LEU A 137 5.73 6.86 12.24
N PHE A 138 6.82 6.12 12.42
CA PHE A 138 6.94 5.17 13.52
C PHE A 138 6.85 5.86 14.88
N ALA A 139 7.57 6.96 15.06
CA ALA A 139 7.53 7.75 16.28
C ALA A 139 6.13 8.28 16.57
N TYR A 140 5.41 8.80 15.56
CA TYR A 140 4.03 9.23 15.70
C TYR A 140 3.08 8.08 16.08
N LEU A 141 3.20 6.91 15.43
CA LEU A 141 2.39 5.74 15.79
C LEU A 141 2.60 5.32 17.26
N LYS A 142 3.79 5.53 17.83
CA LYS A 142 4.09 5.26 19.23
C LYS A 142 3.40 6.21 20.21
N THR A 143 2.90 7.36 19.76
CA THR A 143 2.16 8.30 20.62
C THR A 143 0.66 7.99 20.69
N LEU A 144 0.16 7.09 19.84
CA LEU A 144 -1.27 6.75 19.76
C LEU A 144 -1.70 5.80 20.91
N PRO A 145 -3.01 5.63 21.16
CA PRO A 145 -3.48 4.71 22.18
C PRO A 145 -3.05 3.26 21.92
N ALA A 146 -2.48 2.59 22.92
CA ALA A 146 -2.27 1.15 22.89
C ALA A 146 -3.62 0.42 22.89
N VAL A 147 -3.72 -0.63 22.06
CA VAL A 147 -4.91 -1.46 21.93
C VAL A 147 -4.49 -2.92 22.06
N ALA A 148 -4.95 -3.60 23.10
CA ALA A 148 -4.76 -5.04 23.25
C ALA A 148 -5.72 -5.81 22.32
N GLY A 149 -5.31 -7.02 21.94
CA GLY A 149 -6.07 -7.93 21.10
C GLY A 149 -5.37 -8.22 19.78
N ARG A 150 -5.18 -9.52 19.50
CA ARG A 150 -4.70 -10.01 18.20
C ARG A 150 -5.83 -10.08 17.20
N THR A 151 -5.54 -9.69 15.97
CA THR A 151 -6.45 -9.85 14.85
C THR A 151 -6.44 -11.30 14.35
N PRO A 152 -7.51 -11.75 13.67
CA PRO A 152 -7.50 -13.04 12.99
C PRO A 152 -6.37 -13.15 11.97
N ASP A 153 -5.88 -14.37 11.74
CA ASP A 153 -4.97 -14.68 10.65
C ASP A 153 -5.68 -14.56 9.29
N HIS A 154 -4.90 -14.35 8.23
CA HIS A 154 -5.44 -14.33 6.86
C HIS A 154 -6.05 -15.68 6.48
N GLN A 155 -7.16 -15.63 5.75
CA GLN A 155 -7.84 -16.80 5.23
C GLN A 155 -7.52 -16.94 3.74
N LEU A 156 -6.42 -17.62 3.45
CA LEU A 156 -5.92 -17.82 2.10
C LEU A 156 -5.94 -19.32 1.74
N PRO A 157 -6.40 -19.70 0.55
CA PRO A 157 -6.36 -21.09 0.11
C PRO A 157 -4.91 -21.53 -0.09
N PHE A 158 -4.65 -22.82 0.06
CA PHE A 158 -3.39 -23.40 -0.38
C PHE A 158 -3.21 -23.19 -1.90
N PRO A 159 -2.01 -22.80 -2.39
CA PRO A 159 -0.73 -22.66 -1.68
C PRO A 159 -0.42 -21.24 -1.18
N LEU A 160 -1.35 -20.29 -1.26
CA LEU A 160 -1.09 -18.86 -1.00
C LEU A 160 -0.69 -18.56 0.46
N GLY A 161 -1.02 -19.44 1.41
CA GLY A 161 -0.53 -19.34 2.79
C GLY A 161 0.99 -19.55 2.95
N PHE A 162 1.66 -20.17 1.97
CA PHE A 162 3.11 -20.41 2.01
C PHE A 162 3.88 -19.16 1.57
N ARG A 163 4.19 -18.30 2.55
CA ARG A 163 4.79 -16.97 2.33
C ARG A 163 6.11 -16.96 1.56
N ARG A 164 6.88 -18.06 1.53
CA ARG A 164 8.17 -18.09 0.80
C ARG A 164 8.00 -17.88 -0.71
N GLY A 165 6.87 -18.31 -1.28
CA GLY A 165 6.55 -18.07 -2.69
C GLY A 165 6.48 -16.58 -3.06
N LEU A 166 6.18 -15.71 -2.08
CA LEU A 166 6.20 -14.25 -2.29
C LEU A 166 7.58 -13.71 -2.62
N GLY A 167 8.67 -14.42 -2.30
CA GLY A 167 9.99 -13.99 -2.70
C GLY A 167 10.16 -14.00 -4.23
N ILE A 168 9.59 -14.99 -4.93
CA ILE A 168 9.54 -14.98 -6.41
C ILE A 168 8.71 -13.80 -6.89
N TRP A 169 7.54 -13.58 -6.29
CA TRP A 169 6.70 -12.44 -6.65
C TRP A 169 7.45 -11.12 -6.51
N LYS A 170 8.22 -10.95 -5.43
CA LYS A 170 9.06 -9.77 -5.22
C LYS A 170 10.18 -9.65 -6.24
N LEU A 171 10.83 -10.74 -6.64
CA LEU A 171 11.85 -10.70 -7.70
C LEU A 171 11.28 -10.24 -9.04
N LEU A 172 10.01 -10.55 -9.32
CA LEU A 172 9.34 -10.18 -10.57
C LEU A 172 8.77 -8.76 -10.56
N PHE A 173 8.21 -8.32 -9.42
CA PHE A 173 7.35 -7.13 -9.37
C PHE A 173 7.79 -6.07 -8.37
N LEU A 174 8.75 -6.37 -7.51
CA LEU A 174 9.27 -5.39 -6.55
C LEU A 174 10.42 -4.62 -7.19
N ASP A 175 10.13 -3.41 -7.66
CA ASP A 175 11.17 -2.50 -8.11
C ASP A 175 11.96 -1.92 -6.93
N GLY A 176 13.26 -1.69 -7.13
CA GLY A 176 14.17 -1.15 -6.12
C GLY A 176 14.12 0.38 -6.00
N GLY A 177 13.13 1.04 -6.62
CA GLY A 177 13.11 2.48 -6.80
C GLY A 177 12.87 3.25 -5.50
N LYS A 178 13.87 4.04 -5.08
CA LYS A 178 13.63 5.18 -4.19
C LYS A 178 13.05 6.32 -5.02
N PHE A 179 12.15 7.12 -4.46
CA PHE A 179 11.74 8.36 -5.11
C PHE A 179 12.96 9.24 -5.37
N ARG A 180 13.04 9.80 -6.58
CA ARG A 180 14.14 10.68 -7.01
C ARG A 180 13.50 11.93 -7.61
N PRO A 181 13.57 13.08 -6.93
CA PRO A 181 13.00 14.30 -7.46
C PRO A 181 13.62 14.69 -8.79
N ASP A 182 12.81 15.12 -9.75
CA ASP A 182 13.31 15.70 -10.99
C ASP A 182 13.62 17.20 -10.76
N PRO A 183 14.88 17.63 -10.90
CA PRO A 183 15.26 19.03 -10.68
C PRO A 183 14.62 20.00 -11.68
N GLN A 184 14.01 19.52 -12.76
CA GLN A 184 13.28 20.34 -13.74
C GLN A 184 11.81 20.59 -13.35
N LYS A 185 11.31 19.92 -12.30
CA LYS A 185 9.92 20.06 -11.83
C LYS A 185 9.86 20.98 -10.62
N SER A 186 8.67 21.55 -10.41
CA SER A 186 8.46 22.42 -9.25
C SER A 186 8.46 21.61 -7.95
N PRO A 187 8.85 22.20 -6.80
CA PRO A 187 8.78 21.52 -5.51
C PRO A 187 7.38 20.99 -5.16
N ALA A 188 6.33 21.72 -5.55
CA ALA A 188 4.94 21.30 -5.35
C ALA A 188 4.60 20.04 -6.17
N PHE A 189 5.05 19.98 -7.43
CA PHE A 189 4.89 18.79 -8.25
C PHE A 189 5.58 17.58 -7.64
N GLU A 190 6.84 17.73 -7.21
CA GLU A 190 7.62 16.66 -6.60
C GLU A 190 7.01 16.19 -5.28
N ARG A 191 6.48 17.11 -4.46
CA ARG A 191 5.74 16.76 -3.25
C ARG A 191 4.49 15.94 -3.57
N GLY A 192 3.74 16.33 -4.61
CA GLY A 192 2.57 15.59 -5.08
C GLY A 192 2.93 14.19 -5.56
N ALA A 193 3.96 14.09 -6.40
CA ALA A 193 4.46 12.82 -6.92
C ALA A 193 4.90 11.88 -5.78
N TYR A 194 5.59 12.41 -4.78
CA TYR A 194 6.04 11.69 -3.60
C TYR A 194 4.88 11.14 -2.77
N LEU A 195 3.85 11.96 -2.51
CA LEU A 195 2.67 11.54 -1.75
C LEU A 195 1.83 10.53 -2.54
N VAL A 196 1.58 10.78 -3.82
CA VAL A 196 0.71 9.92 -4.65
C VAL A 196 1.33 8.55 -4.92
N ASN A 197 2.64 8.48 -5.22
CA ASN A 197 3.31 7.22 -5.50
C ASN A 197 3.88 6.52 -4.26
N GLY A 198 4.14 7.28 -3.20
CA GLY A 198 4.70 6.79 -1.94
C GLY A 198 3.62 6.48 -0.92
N ALA A 199 3.54 7.32 0.13
CA ALA A 199 2.71 7.05 1.29
C ALA A 199 1.22 6.92 0.93
N GLY A 200 0.70 7.78 0.05
CA GLY A 200 -0.71 7.76 -0.37
C GLY A 200 -1.09 6.66 -1.36
N HIS A 201 -0.09 5.91 -1.89
CA HIS A 201 -0.26 4.66 -2.63
C HIS A 201 -1.40 4.64 -3.65
N CYS A 202 -1.71 5.76 -4.29
CA CYS A 202 -2.97 5.92 -5.05
C CYS A 202 -3.07 4.94 -6.22
N ALA A 203 -1.91 4.58 -6.78
CA ALA A 203 -1.79 3.57 -7.83
C ALA A 203 -2.29 2.18 -7.41
N GLU A 204 -2.31 1.87 -6.11
CA GLU A 204 -2.79 0.60 -5.59
C GLU A 204 -4.31 0.46 -5.77
N CYS A 205 -5.10 1.52 -5.76
CA CYS A 205 -6.52 1.41 -6.11
C CYS A 205 -6.77 1.78 -7.56
N HIS A 206 -6.11 2.83 -8.06
CA HIS A 206 -6.37 3.41 -9.37
C HIS A 206 -5.59 2.73 -10.50
N SER A 207 -5.16 1.48 -10.37
CA SER A 207 -4.51 0.75 -11.48
C SER A 207 -5.00 -0.69 -11.56
N PRO A 208 -5.12 -1.26 -12.78
CA PRO A 208 -5.47 -2.65 -12.94
C PRO A 208 -4.30 -3.54 -12.53
N ARG A 209 -4.63 -4.77 -12.15
CA ARG A 209 -3.66 -5.79 -11.75
C ARG A 209 -3.63 -6.95 -12.72
N ASN A 210 -2.47 -7.55 -12.87
CA ASN A 210 -2.32 -8.83 -13.57
C ASN A 210 -2.86 -9.98 -12.70
N VAL A 211 -2.87 -11.19 -13.26
CA VAL A 211 -3.38 -12.40 -12.58
C VAL A 211 -2.60 -12.78 -11.30
N LEU A 212 -1.40 -12.22 -11.10
CA LEU A 212 -0.58 -12.41 -9.90
C LEU A 212 -0.74 -11.27 -8.89
N GLY A 213 -1.70 -10.36 -9.11
CA GLY A 213 -2.02 -9.27 -8.20
C GLY A 213 -1.07 -8.08 -8.26
N ALA A 214 -0.12 -8.03 -9.21
CA ALA A 214 0.77 -6.89 -9.38
C ALA A 214 0.16 -5.82 -10.28
N VAL A 215 0.38 -4.54 -9.95
CA VAL A 215 -0.03 -3.40 -10.78
C VAL A 215 0.61 -3.51 -12.16
N ILE A 216 -0.19 -3.31 -13.21
CA ILE A 216 0.30 -3.30 -14.59
C ILE A 216 0.94 -1.94 -14.86
N ALA A 217 2.27 -1.90 -14.97
CA ALA A 217 3.04 -0.65 -15.04
C ALA A 217 2.58 0.31 -16.16
N GLY A 218 2.26 -0.20 -17.35
CA GLY A 218 1.77 0.62 -18.47
C GLY A 218 0.33 1.14 -18.34
N LEU A 219 -0.41 0.68 -17.33
CA LEU A 219 -1.79 1.08 -17.04
C LEU A 219 -1.92 1.71 -15.65
N ARG A 220 -0.82 2.24 -15.11
CA ARG A 220 -0.87 2.95 -13.82
C ARG A 220 -1.85 4.11 -13.91
N PHE A 221 -2.65 4.29 -12.86
CA PHE A 221 -3.64 5.35 -12.70
C PHE A 221 -4.88 5.27 -13.61
N THR A 222 -5.01 4.22 -14.43
CA THR A 222 -6.14 4.06 -15.36
C THR A 222 -7.41 3.46 -14.75
N GLY A 223 -7.47 3.28 -13.43
CA GLY A 223 -8.57 2.60 -12.75
C GLY A 223 -8.63 1.10 -13.02
N GLY A 224 -9.71 0.45 -12.59
CA GLY A 224 -9.90 -0.98 -12.80
C GLY A 224 -10.87 -1.63 -11.79
N PRO A 225 -10.99 -2.97 -11.81
CA PRO A 225 -11.74 -3.71 -10.79
C PRO A 225 -11.21 -3.40 -9.38
N ASN A 226 -12.12 -3.25 -8.42
CA ASN A 226 -11.73 -2.96 -7.03
C ASN A 226 -10.89 -4.12 -6.45
N PRO A 227 -9.65 -3.88 -5.98
CA PRO A 227 -8.81 -4.92 -5.39
C PRO A 227 -9.42 -5.59 -4.15
N ALA A 228 -10.27 -4.86 -3.41
CA ALA A 228 -10.98 -5.33 -2.22
C ALA A 228 -12.33 -6.01 -2.54
N GLY A 229 -12.57 -6.41 -3.80
CA GLY A 229 -13.72 -7.20 -4.20
C GLY A 229 -14.59 -6.53 -5.26
N ARG A 230 -15.84 -6.19 -4.91
CA ARG A 230 -16.82 -5.70 -5.88
C ARG A 230 -16.66 -4.21 -6.15
N GLY A 231 -16.99 -3.82 -7.38
CA GLY A 231 -16.99 -2.43 -7.83
C GLY A 231 -15.84 -2.10 -8.77
N TRP A 232 -15.79 -0.83 -9.15
CA TRP A 232 -14.84 -0.30 -10.11
C TRP A 232 -14.22 0.98 -9.56
N VAL A 233 -12.90 1.09 -9.65
CA VAL A 233 -12.14 2.27 -9.27
C VAL A 233 -11.90 3.12 -10.54
N PRO A 234 -12.19 4.43 -10.52
CA PRO A 234 -12.10 5.26 -11.72
C PRO A 234 -10.66 5.50 -12.18
N ASN A 235 -10.51 5.85 -13.44
CA ASN A 235 -9.27 6.36 -14.03
C ASN A 235 -9.05 7.81 -13.55
N ILE A 236 -7.86 8.11 -13.03
CA ILE A 236 -7.50 9.44 -12.52
C ILE A 236 -6.47 10.16 -13.41
N THR A 237 -6.24 9.65 -14.62
CA THR A 237 -5.45 10.35 -15.63
C THR A 237 -6.29 11.41 -16.34
N GLN A 238 -5.64 12.22 -17.18
CA GLN A 238 -6.33 13.17 -18.04
C GLN A 238 -7.28 12.54 -19.08
N GLN A 239 -7.33 11.20 -19.19
CA GLN A 239 -8.35 10.54 -20.01
C GLN A 239 -9.77 10.81 -19.50
N GLU A 240 -9.97 10.77 -18.18
CA GLU A 240 -11.26 11.03 -17.54
C GLU A 240 -11.29 12.39 -16.82
N LEU A 241 -10.14 12.88 -16.33
CA LEU A 241 -10.06 14.13 -15.56
C LEU A 241 -9.68 15.36 -16.41
N LYS A 242 -9.79 15.30 -17.75
CA LYS A 242 -9.44 16.43 -18.65
C LYS A 242 -10.16 17.73 -18.29
N ASP A 243 -11.43 17.64 -17.89
CA ASP A 243 -12.31 18.79 -17.65
C ASP A 243 -12.24 19.30 -16.20
N TRP A 244 -11.59 18.54 -15.30
CA TRP A 244 -11.41 18.90 -13.90
C TRP A 244 -10.20 19.81 -13.72
N SER A 245 -10.29 20.87 -12.93
CA SER A 245 -9.14 21.72 -12.58
C SER A 245 -8.32 21.15 -11.41
N GLU A 246 -7.12 21.68 -11.15
CA GLU A 246 -6.38 21.32 -9.92
C GLU A 246 -7.18 21.68 -8.64
N PRO A 247 -7.82 22.87 -8.53
CA PRO A 247 -8.72 23.17 -7.41
C PRO A 247 -9.86 22.16 -7.24
N ASP A 248 -10.44 21.65 -8.33
CA ASP A 248 -11.50 20.64 -8.25
C ASP A 248 -11.03 19.35 -7.59
N ILE A 249 -9.84 18.87 -7.98
CA ILE A 249 -9.23 17.68 -7.38
C ILE A 249 -8.89 17.95 -5.91
N ALA A 250 -8.33 19.13 -5.59
CA ALA A 250 -8.03 19.49 -4.21
C ALA A 250 -9.29 19.58 -3.35
N ASN A 251 -10.39 20.13 -3.89
CA ASN A 251 -11.69 20.20 -3.22
C ASN A 251 -12.24 18.79 -2.96
N LEU A 252 -12.17 17.88 -3.93
CA LEU A 252 -12.55 16.48 -3.71
C LEU A 252 -11.79 15.85 -2.55
N LEU A 253 -10.48 16.07 -2.46
CA LEU A 253 -9.65 15.54 -1.37
C LEU A 253 -9.95 16.19 -0.01
N GLU A 254 -10.66 17.31 0.01
CA GLU A 254 -11.04 18.05 1.22
C GLU A 254 -12.48 17.77 1.66
N THR A 255 -13.42 17.63 0.73
CA THR A 255 -14.86 17.55 1.03
C THR A 255 -15.49 16.22 0.60
N GLY A 256 -14.84 15.52 -0.33
CA GLY A 256 -15.35 14.35 -1.03
C GLY A 256 -16.35 14.70 -2.14
N GLU A 257 -16.52 15.97 -2.47
CA GLU A 257 -17.44 16.43 -3.51
C GLU A 257 -16.71 16.51 -4.86
N THR A 258 -17.40 16.07 -5.90
CA THR A 258 -16.98 16.18 -7.29
C THR A 258 -17.48 17.51 -7.89
N PRO A 259 -16.86 18.03 -8.97
CA PRO A 259 -17.34 19.23 -9.68
C PRO A 259 -18.79 19.11 -10.18
N GLU A 260 -19.25 17.90 -10.43
CA GLU A 260 -20.60 17.61 -10.88
C GLU A 260 -21.65 17.61 -9.75
N GLY A 261 -21.22 17.81 -8.50
CA GLY A 261 -22.07 17.84 -7.31
C GLY A 261 -22.35 16.48 -6.67
N ASP A 262 -21.77 15.40 -7.21
CA ASP A 262 -21.79 14.07 -6.59
C ASP A 262 -20.76 13.95 -5.47
N ARG A 263 -20.90 12.93 -4.61
CA ARG A 263 -19.93 12.60 -3.55
C ARG A 263 -19.28 11.25 -3.76
N VAL A 264 -17.98 11.16 -3.52
CA VAL A 264 -17.26 9.89 -3.55
C VAL A 264 -17.72 8.97 -2.41
N GLY A 265 -17.92 7.69 -2.74
CA GLY A 265 -18.38 6.67 -1.78
C GLY A 265 -17.34 5.58 -1.52
N SER A 266 -17.79 4.55 -0.79
CA SER A 266 -17.03 3.32 -0.55
C SER A 266 -15.63 3.59 0.04
N SER A 267 -14.59 2.91 -0.45
CA SER A 267 -13.21 3.05 0.01
C SER A 267 -12.64 4.46 -0.19
N MET A 268 -13.09 5.21 -1.20
CA MET A 268 -12.59 6.56 -1.45
C MET A 268 -13.06 7.54 -0.37
N ALA A 269 -14.22 7.32 0.26
CA ALA A 269 -14.67 8.14 1.38
C ALA A 269 -13.72 8.07 2.59
N GLU A 270 -13.11 6.91 2.84
CA GLU A 270 -12.09 6.76 3.91
C GLU A 270 -10.74 7.38 3.53
N VAL A 271 -10.40 7.41 2.22
CA VAL A 271 -9.26 8.18 1.72
C VAL A 271 -9.51 9.67 1.95
N VAL A 272 -10.67 10.20 1.56
CA VAL A 272 -11.05 11.60 1.78
C VAL A 272 -10.98 11.95 3.26
N ARG A 273 -11.56 11.13 4.15
CA ARG A 273 -11.47 11.33 5.61
C ARG A 273 -10.03 11.54 6.05
N SER A 274 -9.08 10.80 5.47
CA SER A 274 -7.66 10.93 5.78
C SER A 274 -7.03 12.17 5.14
N THR A 275 -7.33 12.47 3.87
CA THR A 275 -6.76 13.63 3.17
C THR A 275 -7.27 14.98 3.68
N THR A 276 -8.45 15.02 4.30
CA THR A 276 -8.94 16.24 5.00
C THR A 276 -8.01 16.66 6.15
N GLN A 277 -7.25 15.72 6.73
CA GLN A 277 -6.33 15.96 7.84
C GLN A 277 -4.93 16.41 7.39
N LEU A 278 -4.69 16.44 6.07
CA LEU A 278 -3.44 16.92 5.49
C LEU A 278 -3.41 18.46 5.50
N PRO A 279 -2.22 19.07 5.46
CA PRO A 279 -2.07 20.48 5.11
C PRO A 279 -2.68 20.77 3.72
N ALA A 280 -3.29 21.94 3.55
CA ALA A 280 -3.88 22.34 2.25
C ALA A 280 -2.84 22.31 1.11
N GLN A 281 -1.59 22.67 1.40
CA GLN A 281 -0.48 22.60 0.45
C GLN A 281 -0.19 21.17 -0.05
N ASP A 282 -0.39 20.15 0.79
CA ASP A 282 -0.19 18.75 0.41
C ASP A 282 -1.36 18.25 -0.46
N ARG A 283 -2.60 18.65 -0.15
CA ARG A 283 -3.76 18.40 -1.03
C ARG A 283 -3.56 19.05 -2.41
N ALA A 284 -3.11 20.30 -2.44
CA ALA A 284 -2.80 21.02 -3.67
C ALA A 284 -1.66 20.35 -4.46
N ALA A 285 -0.61 19.90 -3.78
CA ALA A 285 0.49 19.15 -4.41
C ALA A 285 0.00 17.84 -5.04
N ILE A 286 -0.80 17.05 -4.31
CA ILE A 286 -1.43 15.83 -4.84
C ILE A 286 -2.27 16.16 -6.08
N ALA A 287 -3.11 17.20 -6.02
CA ALA A 287 -3.94 17.64 -7.12
C ALA A 287 -3.13 18.02 -8.36
N ALA A 288 -2.07 18.82 -8.20
CA ALA A 288 -1.17 19.22 -9.28
C ALA A 288 -0.52 18.00 -9.95
N TYR A 289 -0.04 17.03 -9.16
CA TYR A 289 0.52 15.81 -9.71
C TYR A 289 -0.52 14.95 -10.45
N VAL A 290 -1.71 14.74 -9.88
CA VAL A 290 -2.79 13.99 -10.54
C VAL A 290 -3.22 14.66 -11.85
N LYS A 291 -3.36 16.00 -11.86
CA LYS A 291 -3.72 16.75 -13.07
C LYS A 291 -2.64 16.65 -14.16
N SER A 292 -1.39 16.46 -13.77
CA SER A 292 -0.27 16.32 -14.72
C SER A 292 -0.18 14.96 -15.41
N LEU A 293 -0.89 13.94 -14.92
CA LEU A 293 -0.78 12.57 -15.45
C LEU A 293 -1.22 12.51 -16.92
N PRO A 294 -0.42 11.94 -17.85
CA PRO A 294 -0.80 11.90 -19.26
C PRO A 294 -2.13 11.14 -19.44
N PRO A 295 -2.96 11.49 -20.44
CA PRO A 295 -4.16 10.74 -20.73
C PRO A 295 -3.80 9.32 -21.17
N VAL A 296 -4.32 8.31 -20.46
CA VAL A 296 -4.12 6.90 -20.81
C VAL A 296 -5.48 6.20 -20.78
N GLU A 297 -5.85 5.56 -21.88
CA GLU A 297 -7.05 4.73 -21.94
C GLU A 297 -6.86 3.47 -21.09
N GLY A 298 -7.77 3.28 -20.13
CA GLY A 298 -7.75 2.14 -19.22
C GLY A 298 -8.61 0.97 -19.67
N LEU A 299 -8.72 -0.02 -18.79
CA LEU A 299 -9.78 -1.03 -18.92
C LEU A 299 -11.14 -0.34 -18.81
N LYS A 300 -12.16 -0.90 -19.47
CA LYS A 300 -13.53 -0.39 -19.39
C LYS A 300 -14.31 -1.16 -18.33
N PRO A 301 -15.13 -0.49 -17.51
CA PRO A 301 -16.01 -1.18 -16.59
C PRO A 301 -16.95 -2.10 -17.38
N PRO A 302 -17.31 -3.28 -16.85
CA PRO A 302 -18.36 -4.09 -17.45
C PRO A 302 -19.63 -3.23 -17.56
N ARG A 303 -20.33 -3.30 -18.70
CA ARG A 303 -21.64 -2.65 -18.83
C ARG A 303 -22.50 -3.13 -17.67
N LYS A 304 -23.18 -2.23 -16.96
CA LYS A 304 -24.18 -2.62 -15.96
C LYS A 304 -25.18 -3.51 -16.68
N HIS A 305 -25.08 -4.83 -16.51
CA HIS A 305 -26.23 -5.68 -16.74
C HIS A 305 -27.22 -5.28 -15.66
N GLU A 306 -28.40 -4.83 -16.09
CA GLU A 306 -29.59 -4.73 -15.25
C GLU A 306 -29.83 -6.11 -14.62
N HIS A 307 -29.20 -6.37 -13.48
CA HIS A 307 -29.55 -7.51 -12.67
C HIS A 307 -30.83 -7.14 -11.95
N HIS A 308 -31.93 -7.53 -12.59
CA HIS A 308 -33.20 -7.80 -11.96
C HIS A 308 -32.98 -8.59 -10.66
N GLU A 309 -33.69 -8.13 -9.63
CA GLU A 309 -33.94 -8.82 -8.37
C GLU A 309 -34.23 -10.31 -8.60
N HIS A 310 -33.59 -11.19 -7.81
CA HIS A 310 -34.15 -12.42 -7.28
C HIS A 310 -33.37 -12.86 -6.04
#